data_AF-A0A967FKI8-F1
#
_entry.id   AF-A0A967FKI8-F1
#
_cell.length_a   1.000
_cell.length_b   1.000
_cell.length_c   1.000
_cell.angle_alpha   90.00
_cell.angle_beta   90.00
_cell.angle_gamma   90.00
#
_symmetry.space_group_name_H-M   'P 1'
#
loop_
_entity.id
_entity.type
_entity.pdbx_description
1 polymer ?
#
loop_
_entity_poly.entity_id
_entity_poly.type
_entity_poly.pdbx_seq_one_letter_code
_entity_poly.pdbx_strand_id
1 'polypeptide(L)'
;MYRTETIFDGDTVIETIVHDVTWNQVRRARDAALEDTDWWAGKDVTLTAARKEYRIFLRDLPQNYESANEAADAWAAYNVPE
;
A
#
# COMPACT_ATOMS: atom_id res chain seq x y z
N MET A 1 -0.37 1.18 2.70
CA MET A 1 -1.27 0.73 3.79
C MET A 1 -0.52 0.90 5.09
N TYR A 2 -0.94 1.80 5.98
CA TYR A 2 -0.22 2.03 7.24
C TYR A 2 -0.76 1.10 8.33
N ARG A 3 0.11 0.27 8.91
CA ARG A 3 -0.22 -0.58 10.07
C ARG A 3 0.20 0.02 11.41
N THR A 4 0.95 1.11 11.35
CA THR A 4 1.40 1.90 12.48
C THR A 4 0.52 3.13 12.60
N GLU A 5 -0.21 3.25 13.71
CA GLU A 5 -0.87 4.48 14.09
C GLU A 5 -0.03 5.16 15.18
N THR A 6 0.39 6.40 14.90
CA THR A 6 1.09 7.23 15.88
C THR A 6 0.08 8.23 16.43
N ILE A 7 -0.25 8.11 17.71
CA ILE A 7 -1.15 9.04 18.41
C ILE A 7 -0.30 10.19 18.95
N PHE A 8 -0.67 11.41 18.57
CA PHE A 8 -0.01 12.64 19.00
C PHE A 8 -0.88 13.40 20.01
N ASP A 9 -0.26 13.95 21.06
CA ASP A 9 -0.83 14.99 21.92
C ASP A 9 0.02 16.26 21.75
N GLY A 10 -0.51 17.20 20.97
CA GLY A 10 0.22 18.38 20.54
C GLY A 10 1.45 18.02 19.70
N ASP A 11 2.64 18.37 20.20
CA ASP A 11 3.94 18.10 19.57
C ASP A 11 4.60 16.79 20.06
N THR A 12 3.92 16.02 20.90
CA THR A 12 4.49 14.82 21.53
C THR A 12 3.85 13.55 21.00
N VAL A 13 4.68 12.59 20.58
CA VAL A 13 4.23 11.22 20.27
C VAL A 13 3.91 10.53 21.59
N ILE A 14 2.64 10.18 21.80
CA ILE A 14 2.17 9.51 23.01
C ILE A 14 2.40 8.01 22.88
N GLU A 15 1.99 7.44 21.75
CA GLU A 15 1.98 5.99 21.55
C GLU A 15 2.05 5.67 20.06
N THR A 16 2.87 4.67 19.72
CA THR A 16 2.91 4.07 18.39
C THR A 16 2.34 2.67 18.51
N ILE A 17 1.14 2.46 17.97
CA ILE A 17 0.47 1.15 17.97
C ILE A 17 0.73 0.49 16.62
N VAL A 18 1.31 -0.71 16.64
CA VAL A 18 1.48 -1.55 15.44
C VAL A 18 0.37 -2.59 15.47
N HIS A 19 -0.52 -2.53 14.49
CA HIS A 19 -1.57 -3.54 14.33
C HIS A 19 -1.09 -4.65 13.40
N ASP A 20 -1.35 -5.89 13.80
CA ASP A 20 -1.18 -7.03 12.91
C ASP A 20 -2.24 -6.99 11.82
N VAL A 21 -1.79 -7.17 10.58
CA VAL A 21 -2.65 -7.21 9.41
C VAL A 21 -2.75 -8.64 8.90
N THR A 22 -3.95 -9.00 8.48
CA THR A 22 -4.23 -10.28 7.85
C THR A 22 -4.13 -10.17 6.34
N TRP A 23 -3.87 -11.29 5.66
CA TRP A 23 -3.89 -11.35 4.20
C TRP A 23 -5.20 -10.86 3.58
N ASN A 24 -6.33 -11.01 4.29
CA ASN A 24 -7.61 -10.50 3.83
C ASN A 24 -7.65 -8.97 3.81
N GLN A 25 -7.09 -8.30 4.82
CA GLN A 25 -6.97 -6.84 4.83
C GLN A 25 -6.02 -6.34 3.73
N VAL A 26 -4.88 -7.00 3.54
CA VAL A 26 -3.92 -6.66 2.48
C VAL A 26 -4.55 -6.80 1.09
N ARG A 27 -5.27 -7.91 0.83
CA ARG A 27 -5.97 -8.12 -0.44
C ARG A 27 -7.05 -7.07 -0.68
N ARG A 28 -7.88 -6.77 0.33
CA ARG A 28 -8.93 -5.76 0.20
C ARG A 28 -8.35 -4.37 -0.10
N ALA A 29 -7.29 -3.99 0.61
CA ALA A 29 -6.59 -2.73 0.37
C ALA A 29 -5.99 -2.71 -1.04
N ARG A 30 -5.33 -3.80 -1.46
CA ARG A 30 -4.73 -3.95 -2.79
C ARG A 30 -5.78 -3.76 -3.89
N ASP A 31 -6.92 -4.42 -3.76
CA ASP A 31 -7.99 -4.35 -4.75
C ASP A 31 -8.54 -2.92 -4.86
N ALA A 32 -8.74 -2.23 -3.73
CA ALA A 32 -9.09 -0.82 -3.71
C ALA A 32 -8.04 0.07 -4.38
N ALA A 33 -6.75 -0.14 -4.10
CA ALA A 33 -5.67 0.64 -4.73
C ALA A 33 -5.54 0.36 -6.24
N LEU A 34 -5.85 -0.86 -6.69
CA LEU A 34 -5.90 -1.20 -8.12
C LEU A 34 -7.09 -0.54 -8.82
N GLU A 35 -8.22 -0.40 -8.13
CA GLU A 35 -9.41 0.33 -8.59
C GLU A 35 -9.13 1.85 -8.65
N ASP A 36 -8.57 2.43 -7.59
CA ASP A 36 -8.19 3.85 -7.52
C ASP A 36 -7.18 4.22 -8.61
N THR A 37 -6.33 3.28 -9.03
CA THR A 37 -5.35 3.47 -10.09
C THR A 37 -5.79 2.93 -11.44
N ASP A 38 -7.04 2.48 -11.59
CA ASP A 38 -7.50 1.87 -12.84
C ASP A 38 -7.58 2.88 -13.99
N TRP A 39 -7.90 4.14 -13.68
CA TRP A 39 -7.92 5.23 -14.64
C TRP A 39 -6.55 5.49 -15.31
N TRP A 40 -5.43 5.05 -14.71
CA TRP A 40 -4.11 5.14 -15.32
C TRP A 40 -3.97 4.30 -16.59
N ALA A 41 -4.80 3.27 -16.74
CA ALA A 41 -4.87 2.44 -17.95
C ALA A 41 -5.88 2.99 -18.99
N GLY A 42 -6.45 4.17 -18.76
CA GLY A 42 -7.33 4.85 -19.69
C GLY A 42 -6.61 5.29 -20.97
N LYS A 43 -7.36 5.40 -22.07
CA LYS A 43 -6.82 5.78 -23.39
C LYS A 43 -6.19 7.18 -23.42
N ASP A 44 -6.67 8.08 -22.56
CA ASP A 44 -6.26 9.48 -22.52
C ASP A 44 -5.04 9.72 -21.62
N VAL A 45 -4.55 8.68 -20.94
CA VAL A 45 -3.46 8.79 -19.96
C VAL A 45 -2.25 8.03 -20.46
N THR A 46 -1.11 8.72 -20.55
CA THR A 46 0.16 8.06 -20.81
C THR A 46 0.61 7.31 -19.55
N LEU A 47 0.51 5.99 -19.59
CA LEU A 47 0.91 5.12 -18.49
C LEU A 47 2.45 5.14 -18.31
N THR A 48 2.92 5.90 -17.31
CA THR A 48 4.35 6.02 -16.98
C THR A 48 4.91 4.69 -16.46
N ALA A 49 6.23 4.52 -16.56
CA ALA A 49 6.91 3.32 -16.05
C ALA A 49 6.65 3.11 -14.55
N ALA A 50 6.74 4.17 -13.75
CA ALA A 50 6.46 4.12 -12.31
C ALA A 50 5.04 3.62 -11.99
N ARG A 51 4.02 4.09 -12.74
CA ARG A 51 2.63 3.64 -12.58
C ARG A 51 2.45 2.15 -12.93
N LYS A 52 3.18 1.64 -13.93
CA LYS A 52 3.21 0.20 -14.25
C LYS A 52 3.85 -0.59 -13.12
N GLU A 53 5.01 -0.15 -12.66
CA GLU A 53 5.76 -0.79 -11.59
C GLU A 53 4.95 -0.83 -10.29
N TYR A 54 4.24 0.24 -9.94
CA TYR A 54 3.34 0.24 -8.78
C TYR A 54 2.23 -0.80 -8.91
N ARG A 55 1.56 -0.88 -10.07
CA ARG A 55 0.49 -1.87 -10.30
C ARG A 55 1.01 -3.32 -10.33
N ILE A 56 2.26 -3.54 -10.75
CA ILE A 56 2.92 -4.84 -10.66
C ILE A 56 3.24 -5.17 -9.20
N PHE A 57 3.87 -4.23 -8.49
CA PHE A 57 4.19 -4.35 -7.06
C PHE A 57 2.95 -4.74 -6.24
N LEU A 58 1.81 -4.07 -6.46
CA LEU A 58 0.54 -4.40 -5.79
C LEU A 58 0.09 -5.84 -6.03
N ARG A 59 0.24 -6.35 -7.26
CA ARG A 59 -0.15 -7.73 -7.60
C ARG A 59 0.79 -8.78 -7.01
N ASP A 60 2.06 -8.43 -6.86
CA ASP A 60 3.10 -9.32 -6.35
C ASP A 60 3.20 -9.36 -4.82
N LEU A 61 2.52 -8.45 -4.11
CA LEU A 61 2.42 -8.42 -2.64
C LEU A 61 2.13 -9.78 -1.97
N PRO A 62 1.16 -10.60 -2.40
CA PRO A 62 0.93 -11.91 -1.79
C PRO A 62 1.92 -13.00 -2.22
N GLN A 63 2.77 -12.76 -3.22
CA GLN A 63 3.71 -13.76 -3.74
C GLN A 63 5.13 -13.56 -3.20
N ASN A 64 5.52 -12.32 -2.90
CA ASN A 64 6.90 -11.97 -2.55
C ASN A 64 7.16 -11.83 -1.04
N TYR A 65 6.14 -11.96 -0.19
CA TYR A 65 6.26 -11.78 1.26
C TYR A 65 5.70 -12.99 2.00
N GLU A 66 6.40 -13.44 3.05
CA GLU A 66 6.01 -14.62 3.83
C GLU A 66 4.85 -14.28 4.78
N SER A 67 4.80 -13.04 5.26
CA SER A 67 3.73 -12.55 6.14
C SER A 67 2.97 -11.35 5.55
N ALA A 68 1.69 -11.25 5.91
CA ALA A 68 0.86 -10.10 5.54
C ALA A 68 1.39 -8.78 6.15
N ASN A 69 2.05 -8.86 7.31
CA ASN A 69 2.70 -7.75 7.98
C ASN A 69 3.86 -7.18 7.15
N GLU A 70 4.77 -8.04 6.68
CA GLU A 70 5.88 -7.63 5.81
C GLU A 70 5.39 -7.03 4.49
N ALA A 71 4.35 -7.62 3.90
CA ALA A 71 3.74 -7.09 2.69
C ALA A 71 3.18 -5.67 2.92
N ALA A 72 2.50 -5.45 4.05
CA ALA A 72 1.97 -4.14 4.39
C ALA A 72 3.07 -3.12 4.70
N ASP A 73 4.15 -3.51 5.37
CA ASP A 73 5.30 -2.65 5.64
C ASP A 73 6.00 -2.25 4.34
N ALA A 74 6.26 -3.21 3.46
CA ALA A 74 6.87 -2.93 2.16
C ALA A 74 5.99 -1.99 1.33
N TRP A 75 4.67 -2.15 1.39
CA TRP A 75 3.75 -1.25 0.72
C TRP A 75 3.71 0.13 1.38
N ALA A 76 3.75 0.23 2.71
CA ALA A 76 3.84 1.52 3.40
C ALA A 76 5.12 2.29 3.04
N ALA A 77 6.22 1.57 2.79
CA ALA A 77 7.49 2.15 2.37
C ALA A 77 7.57 2.47 0.86
N TYR A 78 6.63 1.97 0.06
CA TYR A 78 6.63 2.20 -1.39
C TYR A 78 6.17 3.63 -1.72
N ASN A 79 6.93 4.33 -2.56
CA ASN A 79 6.55 5.66 -3.02
C ASN A 79 5.50 5.55 -4.16
N VAL A 80 4.24 5.81 -3.83
CA VAL A 80 3.14 5.73 -4.79
C VAL A 80 3.30 6.87 -5.82
N PRO A 81 3.41 6.55 -7.12
CA PRO A 81 3.54 7.57 -8.15
C PRO A 81 2.23 8.37 -8.29
N GLU A 82 2.36 9.69 -8.49
CA GLU A 82 1.25 10.59 -8.83
C GLU A 82 0.62 10.28 -10.20
#